data_AF-A0A6G9YXC1-F1
#
_entry.id   AF-A0A6G9YXC1-F1
#
_cell.length_a   1.000
_cell.length_b   1.000
_cell.length_c   1.000
_cell.angle_alpha   90.00
_cell.angle_beta   90.00
_cell.angle_gamma   90.00
#
_symmetry.space_group_name_H-M   'P 1'
#
loop_
_entity.id
_entity.type
_entity.pdbx_description
1 polymer ?
#
loop_
_entity_poly.entity_id
_entity_poly.type
_entity_poly.pdbx_seq_one_letter_code
_entity_poly.pdbx_strand_id
1 'polypeptide(L)'
;MTIETSVVAVEARILHAMRVAGWLKADRVGAWLPGVPGIDGVLTDLVDRERLRAMETPQGTMYAATESGAALADNAVADLVTGAAVGDLLDEFEIGDPLLKERITAFQRTRDASGAMAVIEFHSGRADLLRRIGAASVLWSGYPARFEAAVRAIEDGELDHVASPLIDSYHTVWHLLHRDLRIVADKVSG
;
A
#
# COMPACT_ATOMS: atom_id res chain seq x y z
N MET A 1 20.02 0.37 -17.15
CA MET A 1 19.67 0.83 -15.80
C MET A 1 20.93 0.80 -14.96
N THR A 2 21.47 1.96 -14.58
CA THR A 2 22.68 2.06 -13.74
C THR A 2 22.32 1.81 -12.27
N ILE A 3 23.29 1.35 -11.48
CA ILE A 3 23.12 1.03 -10.05
C ILE A 3 22.55 2.22 -9.27
N GLU A 4 23.00 3.43 -9.61
CA GLU A 4 22.54 4.69 -9.00
C GLU A 4 21.05 4.98 -9.24
N THR A 5 20.55 4.71 -10.45
CA THR A 5 19.10 4.80 -10.76
C THR A 5 18.29 3.78 -9.96
N SER A 6 18.86 2.61 -9.64
CA SER A 6 18.16 1.59 -8.85
C SER A 6 18.04 1.98 -7.37
N VAL A 7 19.05 2.66 -6.81
CA VAL A 7 19.05 3.11 -5.41
C VAL A 7 18.06 4.25 -5.20
N VAL A 8 18.07 5.25 -6.08
CA VAL A 8 17.13 6.38 -6.02
C VAL A 8 15.68 5.90 -6.17
N ALA A 9 15.43 4.92 -7.04
CA ALA A 9 14.10 4.33 -7.19
C ALA A 9 13.64 3.58 -5.93
N VAL A 10 14.54 2.89 -5.21
CA VAL A 10 14.22 2.22 -3.94
C VAL A 10 13.92 3.24 -2.83
N GLU A 11 14.75 4.26 -2.69
CA GLU A 11 14.54 5.35 -1.72
C GLU A 11 13.18 6.04 -1.95
N ALA A 12 12.89 6.42 -3.21
CA ALA A 12 11.62 7.03 -3.57
C ALA A 12 10.42 6.14 -3.25
N ARG A 13 10.51 4.83 -3.51
CA ARG A 13 9.45 3.85 -3.16
C ARG A 13 9.19 3.77 -1.66
N ILE A 14 10.26 3.75 -0.84
CA ILE A 14 10.13 3.72 0.63
C ILE A 14 9.48 5.01 1.12
N LEU A 15 9.95 6.16 0.65
CA LEU A 15 9.41 7.46 1.03
C LEU A 15 7.95 7.61 0.60
N HIS A 16 7.59 7.14 -0.60
CA HIS A 16 6.21 7.09 -1.07
C HIS A 16 5.33 6.18 -0.20
N ALA A 17 5.79 4.98 0.14
CA ALA A 17 5.06 4.09 1.04
C ALA A 17 4.76 4.75 2.40
N MET A 18 5.72 5.49 2.96
CA MET A 18 5.52 6.28 4.18
C MET A 18 4.57 7.47 3.96
N ARG A 19 4.64 8.13 2.80
CA ARG A 19 3.73 9.21 2.42
C ARG A 19 2.28 8.75 2.32
N VAL A 20 2.05 7.49 1.92
CA VAL A 20 0.74 6.82 1.86
C VAL A 20 0.31 6.31 3.23
N ALA A 21 1.18 5.65 3.98
CA ALA A 21 0.83 5.03 5.26
C ALA A 21 0.79 6.00 6.44
N GLY A 22 1.56 7.09 6.38
CA GLY A 22 1.93 7.88 7.54
C GLY A 22 3.11 7.24 8.29
N TRP A 23 2.81 6.30 9.19
CA TRP A 23 3.82 5.61 10.00
C TRP A 23 3.87 4.12 9.69
N LEU A 24 5.06 3.55 9.47
CA LEU A 24 5.27 2.11 9.28
C LEU A 24 6.43 1.58 10.12
N LYS A 25 6.34 0.30 10.48
CA LYS A 25 7.47 -0.49 10.99
C LYS A 25 8.30 -1.06 9.85
N ALA A 26 9.55 -1.41 10.12
CA ALA A 26 10.46 -1.96 9.11
C ALA A 26 9.94 -3.25 8.45
N ASP A 27 9.33 -4.15 9.22
CA ASP A 27 8.72 -5.39 8.73
C ASP A 27 7.60 -5.14 7.71
N ARG A 28 6.75 -4.13 7.96
CA ARG A 28 5.69 -3.68 7.04
C ARG A 28 6.26 -3.12 5.76
N VAL A 29 7.35 -2.34 5.82
CA VAL A 29 7.99 -1.79 4.62
C VAL A 29 8.47 -2.90 3.70
N GLY A 30 9.12 -3.93 4.26
CA GLY A 30 9.56 -5.10 3.48
C GLY A 30 8.40 -5.86 2.83
N ALA A 31 7.27 -6.00 3.54
CA ALA A 31 6.07 -6.63 2.99
C ALA A 31 5.42 -5.82 1.86
N TRP A 32 5.47 -4.48 1.93
CA TRP A 32 4.89 -3.61 0.91
C TRP A 32 5.80 -3.45 -0.31
N LEU A 33 7.12 -3.53 -0.10
CA LEU A 33 8.15 -3.35 -1.11
C LEU A 33 8.99 -4.63 -1.25
N PRO A 34 8.42 -5.71 -1.79
CA PRO A 34 9.16 -6.95 -1.96
C PRO A 34 10.41 -6.72 -2.83
N GLY A 35 11.50 -7.39 -2.46
CA GLY A 35 12.77 -7.35 -3.20
C GLY A 35 13.72 -6.20 -2.82
N VAL A 36 13.45 -5.44 -1.76
CA VAL A 36 14.42 -4.46 -1.20
C VAL A 36 15.28 -5.15 -0.12
N PRO A 37 16.55 -5.51 -0.40
CA PRO A 37 17.42 -6.11 0.60
C PRO A 37 17.88 -5.09 1.64
N GLY A 38 18.12 -5.55 2.88
CA GLY A 38 18.73 -4.73 3.93
C GLY A 38 17.86 -3.55 4.38
N ILE A 39 16.54 -3.75 4.49
CA ILE A 39 15.58 -2.65 4.74
C ILE A 39 15.93 -1.83 5.98
N ASP A 40 16.38 -2.46 7.06
CA ASP A 40 16.77 -1.75 8.29
C ASP A 40 17.91 -0.76 8.05
N GLY A 41 18.95 -1.18 7.31
CA GLY A 41 20.08 -0.31 6.98
C GLY A 41 19.67 0.86 6.08
N VAL A 42 18.75 0.63 5.14
CA VAL A 42 18.20 1.70 4.30
C VAL A 42 17.36 2.67 5.13
N LEU A 43 16.54 2.19 6.05
CA LEU A 43 15.74 3.04 6.93
C LEU A 43 16.63 3.89 7.85
N THR A 44 17.71 3.32 8.40
CA THR A 44 18.70 4.08 9.17
C THR A 44 19.38 5.17 8.33
N ASP A 45 19.86 4.85 7.12
CA ASP A 45 20.46 5.84 6.21
C ASP A 45 19.49 7.00 5.89
N LEU A 46 18.21 6.68 5.65
CA LEU A 46 17.20 7.71 5.37
C LEU A 46 16.86 8.58 6.58
N VAL A 47 16.99 8.06 7.81
CA VAL A 47 16.89 8.87 9.03
C VAL A 47 18.11 9.77 9.18
N ASP A 48 19.32 9.25 8.97
CA ASP A 48 20.57 10.02 9.04
C ASP A 48 20.61 11.15 8.00
N ARG A 49 19.97 10.94 6.85
CA ARG A 49 19.82 11.93 5.76
C ARG A 49 18.59 12.83 5.90
N GLU A 50 17.90 12.79 7.04
CA GLU A 50 16.71 13.60 7.36
C GLU A 50 15.54 13.43 6.37
N ARG A 51 15.45 12.28 5.69
CA ARG A 51 14.36 11.92 4.77
C ARG A 51 13.24 11.17 5.49
N LEU A 52 13.60 10.43 6.53
CA LEU A 52 12.67 9.82 7.48
C LEU A 52 12.86 10.41 8.86
N ARG A 53 11.82 10.30 9.68
CA ARG A 53 11.89 10.44 11.13
C ARG A 53 11.51 9.12 11.78
N ALA A 54 12.19 8.79 12.88
CA ALA A 54 11.92 7.59 13.68
C ALA A 54 11.24 7.95 15.00
N MET A 55 10.39 7.05 15.50
CA MET A 55 9.77 7.14 16.81
C MET A 55 9.82 5.77 17.48
N GLU A 56 10.38 5.72 18.69
CA GLU A 56 10.37 4.51 19.51
C GLU A 56 9.02 4.30 20.16
N THR A 57 8.50 3.07 20.06
CA THR A 57 7.26 2.64 20.70
C THR A 57 7.49 1.33 21.46
N PRO A 58 6.62 0.97 22.43
CA PRO A 58 6.71 -0.34 23.09
C PRO A 58 6.66 -1.53 22.11
N GLN A 59 6.15 -1.33 20.90
CA GLN A 59 6.03 -2.34 19.87
C GLN A 59 7.13 -2.26 18.79
N GLY A 60 8.17 -1.45 19.01
CA GLY A 60 9.31 -1.25 18.11
C GLY A 60 9.35 0.13 17.44
N THR A 61 10.38 0.37 16.64
CA THR A 61 10.59 1.63 15.92
C THR A 61 9.57 1.82 14.79
N MET A 62 8.94 2.99 14.76
CA MET A 62 8.07 3.45 13.69
C MET A 62 8.79 4.53 12.86
N TYR A 63 8.61 4.51 11.55
CA TYR A 63 9.20 5.46 10.61
C TYR A 63 8.10 6.24 9.88
N ALA A 64 8.37 7.51 9.57
CA ALA A 64 7.52 8.34 8.72
C ALA A 64 8.38 9.25 7.84
N ALA A 65 7.87 9.62 6.66
CA ALA A 65 8.53 10.61 5.81
C ALA A 65 8.58 11.98 6.48
N THR A 66 9.72 12.66 6.38
CA THR A 66 9.80 14.11 6.62
C THR A 66 9.20 14.86 5.44
N GLU A 67 9.04 16.18 5.55
CA GLU A 67 8.63 17.01 4.42
C GLU A 67 9.62 16.90 3.24
N SER A 68 10.92 16.92 3.55
CA SER A 68 12.01 16.74 2.59
C SER A 68 11.99 15.36 1.92
N GLY A 69 11.67 14.30 2.69
CA GLY A 69 11.48 12.96 2.15
C GLY A 69 10.24 12.84 1.26
N ALA A 70 9.13 13.44 1.67
CA ALA A 70 7.88 13.47 0.91
C ALA A 70 8.06 14.21 -0.43
N ALA A 71 8.76 15.35 -0.43
CA ALA A 71 9.05 16.09 -1.65
C ALA A 71 9.92 15.28 -2.64
N LEU A 72 10.88 14.49 -2.13
CA LEU A 72 11.68 13.61 -2.97
C LEU A 72 10.83 12.51 -3.61
N ALA A 73 9.95 11.87 -2.83
CA ALA A 73 9.00 10.90 -3.36
C ALA A 73 8.13 11.53 -4.46
N ASP A 74 7.50 12.68 -4.17
CA ASP A 74 6.64 13.40 -5.11
C ASP A 74 7.36 13.69 -6.44
N ASN A 75 8.62 14.13 -6.40
CA ASN A 75 9.41 14.41 -7.59
C ASN A 75 9.72 13.16 -8.43
N ALA A 76 9.79 11.99 -7.81
CA ALA A 76 10.08 10.73 -8.48
C ALA A 76 8.84 10.00 -8.99
N VAL A 77 7.63 10.33 -8.49
CA VAL A 77 6.40 9.60 -8.80
C VAL A 77 6.12 9.57 -10.31
N ALA A 78 6.26 10.69 -11.02
CA ALA A 78 5.97 10.77 -12.46
C ALA A 78 6.83 9.78 -13.27
N ASP A 79 8.13 9.69 -12.95
CA ASP A 79 9.04 8.74 -13.60
C ASP A 79 8.66 7.29 -13.27
N LEU A 80 8.27 7.02 -12.02
CA LEU A 80 7.91 5.69 -11.53
C LEU A 80 6.59 5.17 -12.10
N VAL A 81 5.71 6.04 -12.58
CA VAL A 81 4.42 5.67 -13.19
C VAL A 81 4.35 6.04 -14.68
N THR A 82 5.49 6.32 -15.31
CA THR A 82 5.54 6.65 -16.73
C THR A 82 4.90 5.55 -17.57
N GLY A 83 3.90 5.93 -18.38
CA GLY A 83 3.14 5.01 -19.23
C GLY A 83 2.00 4.27 -18.52
N ALA A 84 1.83 4.44 -17.20
CA ALA A 84 0.67 3.94 -16.49
C ALA A 84 -0.55 4.82 -16.79
N ALA A 85 -1.68 4.19 -17.13
CA ALA A 85 -2.96 4.87 -17.27
C ALA A 85 -3.58 5.10 -15.87
N VAL A 86 -2.93 5.94 -15.05
CA VAL A 86 -3.27 6.10 -13.62
C VAL A 86 -4.72 6.54 -13.42
N GLY A 87 -5.20 7.50 -14.21
CA GLY A 87 -6.59 7.97 -14.16
C GLY A 87 -7.59 6.85 -14.41
N ASP A 88 -7.41 6.10 -15.50
CA ASP A 88 -8.28 4.97 -15.86
C ASP A 88 -8.29 3.88 -14.78
N LEU A 89 -7.12 3.58 -14.19
CA LEU A 89 -7.00 2.61 -13.11
C LEU A 89 -7.69 3.09 -11.82
N LEU A 90 -7.57 4.38 -11.50
CA LEU A 90 -8.25 4.97 -10.35
C LEU A 90 -9.78 4.96 -10.55
N ASP A 91 -10.27 5.40 -11.71
CA ASP A 91 -11.69 5.41 -12.03
C ASP A 91 -12.30 4.00 -11.93
N GLU A 92 -11.62 2.99 -12.49
CA GLU A 92 -12.06 1.59 -12.42
C GLU A 92 -12.05 1.06 -10.96
N PHE A 93 -11.04 1.45 -10.17
CA PHE A 93 -10.93 1.09 -8.75
C PHE A 93 -12.06 1.70 -7.91
N GLU A 94 -12.38 2.97 -8.12
CA GLU A 94 -13.40 3.71 -7.36
C GLU A 94 -14.83 3.18 -7.58
N ILE A 95 -15.11 2.51 -8.70
CA ILE A 95 -16.36 1.75 -8.88
C ILE A 95 -16.53 0.70 -7.76
N GLY A 96 -15.43 0.16 -7.23
CA GLY A 96 -15.42 -0.82 -6.15
C GLY A 96 -15.68 -0.25 -4.75
N ASP A 97 -15.40 1.03 -4.51
CA ASP A 97 -15.49 1.65 -3.18
C ASP A 97 -16.85 1.51 -2.50
N PRO A 98 -17.98 1.94 -3.12
CA PRO A 98 -19.28 1.83 -2.48
C PRO A 98 -19.66 0.38 -2.21
N LEU A 99 -19.27 -0.54 -3.11
CA LEU A 99 -19.53 -1.97 -2.97
C LEU A 99 -18.75 -2.57 -1.80
N LEU A 100 -17.44 -2.29 -1.70
CA LEU A 100 -16.67 -2.77 -0.56
C LEU A 100 -17.21 -2.20 0.75
N LYS A 101 -17.52 -0.89 0.79
CA LYS A 101 -18.06 -0.23 1.98
C LYS A 101 -19.34 -0.90 2.48
N GLU A 102 -20.25 -1.27 1.58
CA GLU A 102 -21.46 -2.02 1.91
C GLU A 102 -21.12 -3.35 2.60
N ARG A 103 -20.18 -4.12 2.04
CA ARG A 103 -19.77 -5.45 2.55
C ARG A 103 -19.06 -5.36 3.90
N ILE A 104 -18.14 -4.41 4.04
CA ILE A 104 -17.46 -4.15 5.31
C ILE A 104 -18.46 -3.70 6.39
N THR A 105 -19.42 -2.83 6.03
CA THR A 105 -20.46 -2.39 6.97
C THR A 105 -21.35 -3.54 7.39
N ALA A 106 -21.74 -4.42 6.46
CA ALA A 106 -22.52 -5.62 6.76
C ALA A 106 -21.74 -6.57 7.69
N PHE A 107 -20.48 -6.87 7.36
CA PHE A 107 -19.62 -7.70 8.19
C PHE A 107 -19.43 -7.11 9.59
N GLN A 108 -19.22 -5.80 9.75
CA GLN A 108 -19.01 -5.21 11.06
C GLN A 108 -20.23 -5.33 11.99
N ARG A 109 -21.43 -5.56 11.46
CA ARG A 109 -22.65 -5.78 12.26
C ARG A 109 -22.73 -7.19 12.83
N THR A 110 -22.29 -8.20 12.09
CA THR A 110 -22.45 -9.62 12.47
C THR A 110 -21.13 -10.28 12.88
N ARG A 111 -20.03 -9.87 12.26
CA ARG A 111 -18.67 -10.42 12.38
C ARG A 111 -18.63 -11.93 12.22
N ASP A 112 -19.40 -12.43 11.26
CA ASP A 112 -19.53 -13.86 10.96
C ASP A 112 -18.87 -14.25 9.64
N ALA A 113 -18.80 -15.56 9.39
CA ALA A 113 -18.21 -16.13 8.19
C ALA A 113 -18.96 -15.73 6.90
N SER A 114 -20.27 -15.46 6.98
CA SER A 114 -21.07 -15.05 5.83
C SER A 114 -20.66 -13.65 5.34
N GLY A 115 -20.53 -12.70 6.26
CA GLY A 115 -20.02 -11.37 5.94
C GLY A 115 -18.58 -11.40 5.42
N ALA A 116 -17.76 -12.31 5.93
CA ALA A 116 -16.39 -12.50 5.47
C ALA A 116 -16.33 -13.07 4.04
N MET A 117 -17.19 -14.05 3.73
CA MET A 117 -17.31 -14.64 2.38
C MET A 117 -17.72 -13.60 1.33
N ALA A 118 -18.60 -12.66 1.68
CA ALA A 118 -18.98 -11.58 0.78
C ALA A 118 -17.81 -10.66 0.38
N VAL A 119 -16.77 -10.56 1.23
CA VAL A 119 -15.52 -9.83 0.91
C VAL A 119 -14.62 -10.66 -0.01
N ILE A 120 -14.55 -11.97 0.18
CA ILE A 120 -13.81 -12.88 -0.72
C ILE A 120 -14.41 -12.89 -2.12
N GLU A 121 -15.75 -12.94 -2.22
CA GLU A 121 -16.45 -12.85 -3.51
C GLU A 121 -16.20 -11.51 -4.21
N PHE A 122 -16.23 -10.41 -3.43
CA PHE A 122 -15.86 -9.10 -3.94
C PHE A 122 -14.43 -9.07 -4.47
N HIS A 123 -13.47 -9.64 -3.73
CA HIS A 123 -12.08 -9.72 -4.17
C HIS A 123 -11.95 -10.48 -5.49
N SER A 124 -12.64 -11.63 -5.62
CA SER A 124 -12.61 -12.45 -6.84
C SER A 124 -13.05 -11.66 -8.07
N GLY A 125 -14.07 -10.81 -7.94
CA GLY A 125 -14.52 -9.90 -9.00
C GLY A 125 -13.56 -8.74 -9.32
N ARG A 126 -12.50 -8.55 -8.53
CA ARG A 126 -11.52 -7.45 -8.68
C ARG A 126 -10.08 -7.93 -8.92
N ALA A 127 -9.84 -9.24 -8.88
CA ALA A 127 -8.49 -9.80 -8.99
C ALA A 127 -7.75 -9.33 -10.24
N ASP A 128 -8.42 -9.21 -11.40
CA ASP A 128 -7.79 -8.73 -12.62
C ASP A 128 -7.35 -7.26 -12.54
N LEU A 129 -8.24 -6.39 -12.05
CA LEU A 129 -7.92 -4.98 -11.82
C LEU A 129 -6.73 -4.82 -10.87
N LEU A 130 -6.74 -5.54 -9.74
CA LEU A 130 -5.65 -5.49 -8.77
C LEU A 130 -4.32 -5.92 -9.40
N ARG A 131 -4.30 -6.97 -10.22
CA ARG A 131 -3.11 -7.38 -10.97
C ARG A 131 -2.64 -6.30 -11.96
N ARG A 132 -3.57 -5.70 -12.72
CA ARG A 132 -3.26 -4.62 -13.67
C ARG A 132 -2.64 -3.42 -12.95
N ILE A 133 -3.19 -3.03 -11.80
CA ILE A 133 -2.63 -1.98 -10.94
C ILE A 133 -1.21 -2.35 -10.49
N GLY A 134 -1.01 -3.56 -9.96
CA GLY A 134 0.31 -4.01 -9.51
C GLY A 134 1.35 -4.09 -10.62
N ALA A 135 0.93 -4.36 -11.86
CA ALA A 135 1.80 -4.39 -13.04
C ALA A 135 2.08 -3.01 -13.63
N ALA A 136 1.24 -2.01 -13.35
CA ALA A 136 1.35 -0.67 -13.93
C ALA A 136 2.56 0.13 -13.39
N SER A 137 2.98 -0.14 -12.15
CA SER A 137 4.15 0.53 -11.56
C SER A 137 4.76 -0.27 -10.42
N VAL A 138 6.08 -0.11 -10.23
CA VAL A 138 6.82 -0.62 -9.07
C VAL A 138 6.32 -0.07 -7.74
N LEU A 139 5.62 1.08 -7.74
CA LEU A 139 4.94 1.63 -6.56
C LEU A 139 3.87 0.67 -6.04
N TRP A 140 3.10 0.06 -6.95
CA TRP A 140 1.93 -0.75 -6.58
C TRP A 140 2.15 -2.27 -6.64
N SER A 141 3.33 -2.70 -7.08
CA SER A 141 3.69 -4.12 -7.25
C SER A 141 3.42 -5.02 -6.03
N GLY A 142 3.45 -4.48 -4.81
CA GLY A 142 3.16 -5.24 -3.59
C GLY A 142 1.66 -5.41 -3.27
N TYR A 143 0.77 -4.58 -3.80
CA TYR A 143 -0.66 -4.61 -3.41
C TYR A 143 -1.37 -5.92 -3.73
N PRO A 144 -1.21 -6.56 -4.92
CA PRO A 144 -1.89 -7.83 -5.21
C PRO A 144 -1.59 -8.90 -4.16
N ALA A 145 -0.32 -9.10 -3.81
CA ALA A 145 0.09 -10.08 -2.82
C ALA A 145 -0.47 -9.77 -1.42
N ARG A 146 -0.58 -8.48 -1.05
CA ARG A 146 -1.18 -8.05 0.22
C ARG A 146 -2.67 -8.37 0.30
N PHE A 147 -3.41 -8.17 -0.79
CA PHE A 147 -4.81 -8.58 -0.87
C PHE A 147 -4.97 -10.11 -0.81
N GLU A 148 -4.14 -10.84 -1.56
CA GLU A 148 -4.15 -12.32 -1.52
C GLU A 148 -3.86 -12.86 -0.11
N ALA A 149 -2.90 -12.26 0.60
CA ALA A 149 -2.59 -12.65 1.97
C ALA A 149 -3.77 -12.41 2.92
N ALA A 150 -4.43 -11.24 2.82
CA ALA A 150 -5.61 -10.94 3.62
C ALA A 150 -6.77 -11.90 3.31
N VAL A 151 -7.01 -12.23 2.05
CA VAL A 151 -8.04 -13.19 1.63
C VAL A 151 -7.76 -14.57 2.18
N ARG A 152 -6.53 -15.08 2.06
CA ARG A 152 -6.14 -16.39 2.61
C ARG A 152 -6.36 -16.46 4.13
N ALA A 153 -5.99 -15.40 4.85
CA ALA A 153 -6.22 -15.36 6.29
C ALA A 153 -7.74 -15.38 6.63
N ILE A 154 -8.58 -14.72 5.84
CA ILE A 154 -10.03 -14.79 6.00
C ILE A 154 -10.55 -16.22 5.72
N GLU A 155 -10.05 -16.87 4.67
CA GLU A 155 -10.38 -18.26 4.33
C GLU A 155 -9.98 -19.24 5.46
N ASP A 156 -8.85 -18.96 6.13
CA ASP A 156 -8.37 -19.71 7.30
C ASP A 156 -9.15 -19.41 8.59
N GLY A 157 -10.18 -18.55 8.52
CA GLY A 157 -11.07 -18.21 9.62
C GLY A 157 -10.60 -17.03 10.48
N GLU A 158 -9.54 -16.32 10.08
CA GLU A 158 -9.02 -15.15 10.79
C GLU A 158 -9.83 -13.88 10.45
N LEU A 159 -11.04 -13.79 11.00
CA LEU A 159 -12.01 -12.74 10.64
C LEU A 159 -11.53 -11.29 10.88
N ASP A 160 -10.50 -11.08 11.71
CA ASP A 160 -9.90 -9.76 11.89
C ASP A 160 -9.25 -9.22 10.59
N HIS A 161 -8.84 -10.11 9.68
CA HIS A 161 -8.30 -9.74 8.38
C HIS A 161 -9.35 -9.16 7.42
N VAL A 162 -10.64 -9.11 7.79
CA VAL A 162 -11.63 -8.37 7.01
C VAL A 162 -11.46 -6.86 7.15
N ALA A 163 -11.33 -6.34 8.38
CA ALA A 163 -11.43 -4.90 8.62
C ALA A 163 -10.61 -4.33 9.80
N SER A 164 -9.72 -5.10 10.42
CA SER A 164 -8.90 -4.59 11.52
C SER A 164 -7.91 -3.50 11.03
N PRO A 165 -7.84 -2.34 11.70
CA PRO A 165 -6.88 -1.29 11.35
C PRO A 165 -5.45 -1.61 11.82
N LEU A 166 -5.29 -2.61 12.68
CA LEU A 166 -4.01 -2.94 13.31
C LEU A 166 -3.14 -3.86 12.44
N ILE A 167 -3.72 -4.49 11.43
CA ILE A 167 -3.08 -5.44 10.51
C ILE A 167 -3.34 -5.03 9.07
N ASP A 168 -2.68 -5.67 8.12
CA ASP A 168 -2.99 -5.56 6.69
C ASP A 168 -4.29 -6.35 6.40
N SER A 169 -5.39 -5.93 7.02
CA SER A 169 -6.71 -6.42 6.69
C SER A 169 -7.12 -5.97 5.28
N TYR A 170 -8.04 -6.69 4.66
CA TYR A 170 -8.54 -6.39 3.33
C TYR A 170 -8.99 -4.93 3.20
N HIS A 171 -9.79 -4.45 4.16
CA HIS A 171 -10.24 -3.06 4.19
C HIS A 171 -9.09 -2.05 4.33
N THR A 172 -8.09 -2.33 5.19
CA THR A 172 -6.92 -1.45 5.36
C THR A 172 -6.10 -1.39 4.07
N VAL A 173 -5.83 -2.54 3.43
CA VAL A 173 -5.07 -2.60 2.17
C VAL A 173 -5.82 -1.85 1.06
N TRP A 174 -7.15 -2.00 0.98
CA TRP A 174 -7.99 -1.24 0.04
C TRP A 174 -7.90 0.28 0.25
N HIS A 175 -8.05 0.73 1.49
CA HIS A 175 -7.96 2.16 1.82
C HIS A 175 -6.59 2.74 1.45
N LEU A 176 -5.52 1.99 1.72
CA LEU A 176 -4.16 2.41 1.37
C LEU A 176 -3.95 2.47 -0.13
N LEU A 177 -4.46 1.49 -0.90
CA LEU A 177 -4.36 1.53 -2.36
C LEU A 177 -5.13 2.72 -2.93
N HIS A 178 -6.33 2.98 -2.42
CA HIS A 178 -7.13 4.12 -2.84
C HIS A 178 -6.39 5.45 -2.64
N ARG A 179 -5.85 5.63 -1.43
CA ARG A 179 -5.07 6.83 -1.09
C ARG A 179 -3.83 6.95 -1.98
N ASP A 180 -3.13 5.86 -2.22
CA ASP A 180 -1.94 5.82 -3.08
C ASP A 180 -2.29 6.27 -4.51
N LEU A 181 -3.27 5.63 -5.14
CA LEU A 181 -3.73 5.97 -6.49
C LEU A 181 -4.15 7.43 -6.59
N ARG A 182 -4.87 7.98 -5.62
CA ARG A 182 -5.25 9.41 -5.61
C ARG A 182 -4.05 10.34 -5.48
N ILE A 183 -3.13 10.06 -4.56
CA ILE A 183 -1.90 10.86 -4.41
C ILE A 183 -1.13 10.91 -5.72
N VAL A 184 -0.98 9.76 -6.40
CA VAL A 184 -0.29 9.69 -7.68
C VAL A 184 -1.08 10.40 -8.79
N ALA A 185 -2.38 10.17 -8.90
CA ALA A 185 -3.24 10.80 -9.91
C ALA A 185 -3.20 12.33 -9.81
N ASP A 186 -3.29 12.88 -8.60
CA ASP A 186 -3.17 14.32 -8.34
C ASP A 186 -1.80 14.87 -8.79
N LYS A 187 -0.73 14.07 -8.63
CA LYS A 187 0.64 14.47 -8.98
C LYS A 187 0.95 14.42 -10.46
N VAL A 188 0.34 13.50 -11.21
CA VAL A 188 0.59 13.36 -12.65
C VAL A 188 -0.39 14.14 -13.52
N SER A 189 -1.50 14.62 -12.94
CA SER A 189 -2.51 15.42 -13.64
C SER A 189 -2.33 16.93 -13.48
N GLY A 190 -1.49 17.37 -12.52
CA GLY A 190 -1.17 18.78 -12.24
C GLY A 190 0.14 19.22 -12.88
#